data_AF-A0A529PT98-F1
#
_entry.id   AF-A0A529PT98-F1
#
_cell.length_a   1.000
_cell.length_b   1.000
_cell.length_c   1.000
_cell.angle_alpha   90.00
_cell.angle_beta   90.00
_cell.angle_gamma   90.00
#
_symmetry.space_group_name_H-M   'P 1'
#
loop_
_entity.id
_entity.type
_entity.pdbx_description
1 polymer ?
#
loop_
_entity_poly.entity_id
_entity_poly.type
_entity_poly.pdbx_seq_one_letter_code
_entity_poly.pdbx_strand_id
1 'polypeptide(L)'
;ANGVVLVGTSNVAPENLYRDGLNRQLFLPFISLLERNAHVMTLDADKDYRQEKLNRQPVYVTPDDAAAERALDKAWQAMTHGQP
;
A
#
# COMPACT_ATOMS: atom_id res chain seq x y z
N ALA A 1 0.31 -17.69 26.68
CA ALA A 1 0.20 -16.95 25.41
C ALA A 1 -1.27 -16.84 25.04
N ASN A 2 -1.78 -15.65 24.72
CA ASN A 2 -3.23 -15.38 24.56
C ASN A 2 -3.80 -15.75 23.17
N GLY A 3 -3.14 -16.65 22.41
CA GLY A 3 -3.62 -17.12 21.11
C GLY A 3 -3.69 -16.05 20.00
N VAL A 4 -2.90 -14.98 20.10
CA VAL A 4 -2.90 -13.89 19.10
C VAL A 4 -1.94 -14.20 17.96
N VAL A 5 -2.39 -13.96 16.72
CA VAL A 5 -1.56 -13.97 15.51
C VAL A 5 -1.46 -12.54 14.97
N LEU A 6 -0.24 -12.07 14.73
CA LEU A 6 0.05 -10.76 14.12
C LEU A 6 0.41 -10.96 12.65
N VAL A 7 -0.26 -10.23 11.77
CA VAL A 7 0.12 -10.10 10.35
C VAL A 7 0.24 -8.62 10.05
N GLY A 8 1.35 -8.22 9.43
CA GLY A 8 1.61 -6.83 9.07
C GLY A 8 2.39 -6.74 7.76
N THR A 9 2.17 -5.66 7.02
CA THR A 9 2.90 -5.33 5.79
C THR A 9 3.67 -4.03 5.99
N SER A 10 4.87 -3.95 5.45
CA SER A 10 5.72 -2.77 5.52
C SER A 10 6.48 -2.58 4.21
N ASN A 11 6.75 -1.33 3.85
CA ASN A 11 7.61 -0.97 2.71
C ASN A 11 9.09 -0.89 3.11
N VAL A 12 9.41 -1.03 4.39
CA VAL A 12 10.77 -1.03 4.94
C VAL A 12 10.95 -2.20 5.89
N ALA A 13 12.19 -2.68 6.02
CA ALA A 13 12.53 -3.73 6.97
C ALA A 13 12.29 -3.26 8.44
N PRO A 14 12.00 -4.18 9.39
CA PRO A 14 11.66 -3.85 10.78
C PRO A 14 12.65 -2.91 11.48
N GLU A 15 13.95 -3.10 11.27
CA GLU A 15 15.02 -2.29 11.85
C GLU A 15 14.99 -0.83 11.36
N ASN A 16 14.38 -0.59 10.21
CA ASN A 16 14.22 0.72 9.60
C ASN A 16 12.87 1.36 9.92
N LEU A 17 12.01 0.71 10.71
CA LEU A 17 10.76 1.30 11.15
C LEU A 17 11.02 2.58 11.95
N TYR A 18 10.22 3.60 11.64
CA TYR A 18 10.26 4.90 12.30
C TYR A 18 11.67 5.52 12.36
N ARG A 19 12.49 5.25 11.33
CA ARG A 19 13.82 5.83 11.15
C ARG A 19 13.71 7.36 11.15
N ASP A 20 14.62 8.00 11.90
CA ASP A 20 14.68 9.46 12.08
C ASP A 20 13.39 10.09 12.67
N GLY A 21 12.47 9.27 13.17
CA GLY A 21 11.25 9.72 13.83
C GLY A 21 11.54 10.37 15.18
N LEU A 22 10.69 11.33 15.57
CA LEU A 22 10.77 11.97 16.87
C LEU A 22 10.69 10.92 17.98
N ASN A 23 11.67 10.92 18.89
CA ASN A 23 11.79 9.96 19.98
C ASN A 23 11.86 8.49 19.55
N ARG A 24 12.52 8.18 18.41
CA ARG A 24 12.71 6.81 17.92
C ARG A 24 13.24 5.81 18.97
N GLN A 25 14.03 6.28 19.93
CA GLN A 25 14.52 5.46 21.04
C GLN A 25 13.39 4.80 21.85
N LEU A 26 12.21 5.44 21.94
CA LEU A 26 11.03 4.86 22.60
C LEU A 26 10.39 3.73 21.77
N PHE A 27 10.67 3.69 20.47
CA PHE A 27 10.15 2.70 19.53
C PHE A 27 11.07 1.50 19.35
N LEU A 28 12.37 1.63 19.67
CA LEU A 28 13.35 0.54 19.62
C LEU A 28 12.93 -0.73 20.41
N PRO A 29 12.34 -0.64 21.62
CA PRO A 29 11.86 -1.83 22.34
C PRO A 29 10.77 -2.57 21.58
N PHE A 30 9.89 -1.84 20.89
CA PHE A 30 8.84 -2.43 20.05
C PHE A 30 9.43 -3.11 18.82
N ILE A 31 10.36 -2.46 18.11
CA ILE A 31 11.08 -3.07 16.98
C ILE A 31 11.75 -4.38 17.43
N SER A 32 12.44 -4.36 18.57
CA SER A 32 13.08 -5.55 19.13
C SER A 32 12.06 -6.66 19.46
N LEU A 33 10.86 -6.29 19.91
CA LEU A 33 9.78 -7.27 20.16
C LEU A 33 9.27 -7.86 18.85
N LEU A 34 9.11 -7.03 17.82
CA LEU A 34 8.65 -7.45 16.50
C LEU A 34 9.65 -8.44 15.87
N GLU A 35 10.95 -8.10 15.84
CA GLU A 35 12.00 -8.97 15.29
C GLU A 35 12.12 -10.31 16.02
N ARG A 36 11.87 -10.33 17.34
CA ARG A 36 11.91 -11.57 18.13
C ARG A 36 10.72 -12.50 17.87
N ASN A 37 9.56 -11.98 17.51
CA ASN A 37 8.31 -12.75 17.46
C ASN A 37 7.72 -12.90 16.06
N ALA A 38 8.08 -12.04 15.12
CA ALA A 38 7.60 -12.08 13.75
C ALA A 38 8.61 -12.80 12.85
N HIS A 39 8.08 -13.54 11.88
CA HIS A 39 8.86 -14.02 10.75
C HIS A 39 8.79 -12.98 9.62
N VAL A 40 9.93 -12.43 9.21
CA VAL A 40 9.99 -11.42 8.14
C VAL A 40 10.03 -12.13 6.80
N MET A 41 9.06 -11.82 5.94
CA MET A 41 9.01 -12.30 4.56
C MET A 41 9.15 -11.12 3.61
N THR A 42 10.25 -11.09 2.85
CA THR A 42 10.45 -10.08 1.80
C THR A 42 9.64 -10.46 0.57
N LEU A 43 8.82 -9.52 0.10
CA LEU A 43 8.10 -9.65 -1.17
C LEU A 43 8.92 -8.97 -2.26
N ASP A 44 9.89 -9.70 -2.83
CA ASP A 44 10.56 -9.28 -4.06
C ASP A 44 9.60 -9.48 -5.23
N ALA A 45 8.77 -8.48 -5.49
CA ALA A 45 7.92 -8.44 -6.67
C ALA A 45 8.68 -7.71 -7.79
N ASP A 46 9.17 -8.46 -8.78
CA ASP A 46 9.62 -7.89 -10.07
C ASP A 46 8.51 -7.06 -10.76
N LYS A 47 7.27 -7.31 -10.34
CA LYS A 47 6.05 -6.80 -10.93
C LYS A 47 5.42 -5.72 -10.07
N ASP A 48 5.51 -4.48 -10.52
CA ASP A 48 4.72 -3.38 -9.95
C ASP A 48 3.26 -3.48 -10.43
N TYR A 49 2.41 -4.12 -9.62
CA TYR A 49 0.98 -4.27 -9.88
C TYR A 49 0.23 -2.93 -10.00
N ARG A 50 0.83 -1.81 -9.58
CA ARG A 50 0.24 -0.48 -9.79
C ARG A 50 0.28 -0.09 -11.27
N GLN A 51 1.36 -0.42 -11.97
CA GLN A 51 1.55 -0.02 -13.37
C GLN A 51 0.66 -0.82 -14.33
N GLU A 52 0.32 -2.07 -14.01
CA GLU A 52 -0.54 -2.88 -14.87
C GLU A 52 -2.00 -2.37 -14.93
N LYS A 53 -2.55 -1.83 -13.83
CA LYS A 53 -3.95 -1.39 -13.81
C LYS A 53 -4.16 0.05 -14.27
N LEU A 54 -3.15 0.91 -14.14
CA LEU A 54 -3.25 2.35 -14.39
C LEU A 54 -2.60 2.81 -15.70
N ASN A 55 -2.34 1.89 -16.63
CA ASN A 55 -1.76 2.25 -17.92
C ASN A 55 -2.69 3.22 -18.69
N ARG A 56 -2.39 4.52 -18.54
CA ARG A 56 -2.78 5.68 -19.37
C ARG A 56 -4.11 6.40 -19.08
N GLN A 57 -4.72 6.20 -17.91
CA GLN A 57 -5.91 6.99 -17.55
C GLN A 57 -5.54 8.27 -16.79
N PRO A 58 -6.20 9.41 -17.06
CA PRO A 58 -5.98 10.64 -16.30
C PRO A 58 -6.31 10.40 -14.81
N VAL A 59 -5.39 10.78 -13.93
CA VAL A 59 -5.57 10.65 -12.47
C VAL A 59 -6.43 11.80 -11.91
N TYR A 60 -6.52 12.90 -12.65
CA TYR A 60 -7.31 14.07 -12.30
C TYR A 60 -8.05 14.57 -13.54
N VAL A 61 -9.35 14.79 -13.41
CA VAL A 61 -10.24 15.23 -14.51
C VAL A 61 -11.01 16.45 -14.05
N THR A 62 -11.01 17.51 -14.86
CA THR A 62 -11.60 18.81 -14.53
C THR A 62 -11.88 19.57 -15.83
N PRO A 63 -12.86 20.49 -15.88
CA PRO A 63 -13.86 20.82 -14.85
C PRO A 63 -14.90 19.70 -14.65
N ASP A 64 -15.75 19.83 -13.62
CA ASP A 64 -16.89 18.92 -13.40
C ASP A 64 -17.98 19.16 -14.45
N ASP A 65 -17.78 18.55 -15.61
CA ASP A 65 -18.66 18.65 -16.76
C ASP A 65 -18.96 17.27 -17.36
N ALA A 66 -19.80 17.25 -18.39
CA ALA A 66 -20.19 16.02 -19.05
C ALA A 66 -19.00 15.28 -19.70
N ALA A 67 -17.89 15.96 -20.03
CA ALA A 67 -16.69 15.29 -20.52
C ALA A 67 -15.93 14.59 -19.40
N ALA A 68 -15.89 15.18 -18.21
CA ALA A 68 -15.33 14.55 -17.02
C ALA A 68 -16.09 13.29 -16.61
N GLU A 69 -17.43 13.34 -16.62
CA GLU A 69 -18.29 12.20 -16.31
C GLU A 69 -18.01 11.02 -17.27
N ARG A 70 -17.97 11.29 -18.58
CA ARG A 70 -17.64 10.26 -19.59
C ARG A 70 -16.24 9.67 -19.41
N ALA A 71 -15.27 10.47 -19.00
CA ALA A 71 -13.91 10.00 -18.75
C ALA A 71 -13.85 9.05 -17.54
N LEU A 72 -14.58 9.38 -16.47
CA LEU A 72 -14.70 8.54 -15.28
C LEU A 72 -15.46 7.25 -15.57
N ASP A 73 -16.55 7.29 -16.33
CA ASP A 73 -17.28 6.07 -16.72
C ASP A 73 -16.40 5.11 -17.52
N LYS A 74 -15.63 5.66 -18.49
CA LYS A 74 -14.69 4.86 -19.27
C LYS A 74 -13.60 4.25 -18.38
N ALA A 75 -13.10 5.02 -17.41
CA ALA A 75 -12.12 4.56 -16.45
C ALA A 75 -12.66 3.42 -15.59
N TRP A 76 -13.87 3.61 -15.04
CA TRP A 76 -14.57 2.63 -14.21
C TRP A 76 -14.77 1.31 -14.96
N GLN A 77 -15.34 1.37 -16.16
CA GLN A 77 -15.58 0.19 -17.01
C GLN A 77 -14.29 -0.58 -17.30
N ALA A 78 -13.18 0.12 -17.54
CA ALA A 78 -11.89 -0.53 -17.79
C ALA A 78 -11.30 -1.18 -16.53
N MET A 79 -11.49 -0.59 -15.35
CA MET A 79 -10.97 -1.15 -14.08
C MET A 79 -11.78 -2.36 -13.60
N THR A 80 -13.10 -2.34 -13.81
CA THR A 80 -14.01 -3.36 -13.31
C THR A 80 -14.39 -4.42 -14.35
N HIS A 81 -13.98 -4.24 -15.60
CA HIS A 81 -14.45 -5.02 -16.75
C HIS A 81 -15.99 -5.07 -16.85
N GLY A 82 -16.67 -4.03 -16.38
CA GLY A 82 -18.13 -3.93 -16.39
C GLY A 82 -18.85 -4.77 -15.33
N GLN A 83 -18.14 -5.29 -14.32
CA GLN A 83 -18.76 -5.96 -13.18
C GLN A 83 -18.75 -5.08 -11.93
N PRO A 84 -19.81 -5.07 -11.10
CA PRO A 84 -19.84 -4.29 -9.87
C PRO A 84 -18.90 -4.83 -8.78
#